data_AF-A0A7S0R2Y2-F1
#
_entry.id   AF-A0A7S0R2Y2-F1
#
_cell.length_a   1.000
_cell.length_b   1.000
_cell.length_c   1.000
_cell.angle_alpha   90.00
_cell.angle_beta   90.00
_cell.angle_gamma   90.00
#
_symmetry.space_group_name_H-M   'P 1'
#
loop_
_entity.id
_entity.type
_entity.pdbx_description
1 polymer ?
#
loop_
_entity_poly.entity_id
_entity_poly.type
_entity_poly.pdbx_seq_one_letter_code
_entity_poly.pdbx_strand_id
1 'polypeptide(L)'
;DWCTISKDIGHDALAAILSGRPAEEAVETIHTQLRELKEKLDAGAVPLEKFVITKQLTKRPEDYPDASNQPHVQVALRRQKAGKRDGVAAGETVPYIICAKQGDAEVASGKGIADRAYHLEEVEGEIVPDLQYYLAQQIHP
;
A
#
# COMPACT_ATOMS: atom_id res chain seq x y z
N ASP A 1 7.03 4.24 5.05
CA ASP A 1 6.88 3.45 3.81
C ASP A 1 5.54 3.79 3.18
N TRP A 2 5.53 4.28 1.94
CA TRP A 2 4.33 4.78 1.26
C TRP A 2 4.11 4.06 -0.07
N CYS A 3 2.85 3.77 -0.38
CA CYS A 3 2.47 3.19 -1.67
C CYS A 3 2.70 4.17 -2.82
N THR A 4 2.75 3.65 -4.04
CA THR A 4 2.95 4.48 -5.24
C THR A 4 1.83 5.50 -5.42
N ILE A 5 0.56 5.13 -5.16
CA ILE A 5 -0.58 6.09 -5.24
C ILE A 5 -0.38 7.29 -4.32
N SER A 6 0.03 7.04 -3.07
CA SER A 6 0.30 8.08 -2.08
C SER A 6 1.41 9.03 -2.54
N LYS A 7 2.48 8.48 -3.10
CA LYS A 7 3.59 9.27 -3.65
C LYS A 7 3.15 10.11 -4.85
N ASP A 8 2.39 9.53 -5.77
CA ASP A 8 1.90 10.21 -6.97
C ASP A 8 0.98 11.38 -6.59
N ILE A 9 -0.05 11.13 -5.76
CA ILE A 9 -1.00 12.18 -5.36
C ILE A 9 -0.35 13.26 -4.49
N GLY A 10 0.59 12.88 -3.62
CA GLY A 10 1.35 13.84 -2.82
C GLY A 10 2.27 14.71 -3.68
N HIS A 11 2.89 14.14 -4.71
CA HIS A 11 3.67 14.89 -5.68
C HIS A 11 2.80 15.89 -6.45
N ASP A 12 1.63 15.46 -6.92
CA ASP A 12 0.70 16.30 -7.67
C ASP A 12 0.14 17.45 -6.80
N ALA A 13 -0.17 17.17 -5.54
CA ALA A 13 -0.58 18.19 -4.57
C ALA A 13 0.54 19.19 -4.29
N LEU A 14 1.77 18.71 -4.11
CA LEU A 14 2.94 19.58 -3.93
C LEU A 14 3.16 20.47 -5.16
N ALA A 15 3.00 19.92 -6.37
CA ALA A 15 3.11 20.69 -7.61
C ALA A 15 2.03 21.78 -7.70
N ALA A 16 0.80 21.51 -7.26
CA ALA A 16 -0.25 22.52 -7.18
C ALA A 16 0.09 23.64 -6.20
N ILE A 17 0.60 23.31 -5.01
CA ILE A 17 1.03 24.29 -3.99
C ILE A 17 2.17 25.17 -4.51
N LEU A 18 3.14 24.56 -5.21
CA LEU A 18 4.32 25.26 -5.72
C LEU A 18 4.10 25.90 -7.11
N SER A 19 2.88 25.87 -7.64
CA SER A 19 2.57 26.37 -8.99
C SER A 19 2.64 27.90 -9.13
N GLY A 20 2.68 28.63 -8.02
CA GLY A 20 2.60 30.10 -8.00
C GLY A 20 1.21 30.67 -8.29
N ARG A 21 0.19 29.82 -8.43
CA ARG A 21 -1.22 30.23 -8.55
C ARG A 21 -1.78 30.69 -7.21
N PRO A 22 -2.93 31.42 -7.21
CA PRO A 22 -3.64 31.75 -5.99
C PRO A 22 -3.94 30.51 -5.14
N ALA A 23 -3.95 30.68 -3.82
CA ALA A 23 -4.13 29.57 -2.88
C ALA A 23 -5.45 28.82 -3.12
N GLU A 24 -6.52 29.55 -3.43
CA GLU A 24 -7.84 28.99 -3.72
C GLU A 24 -7.82 28.08 -4.95
N GLU A 25 -7.08 28.45 -6.01
CA GLU A 25 -6.93 27.61 -7.21
C GLU A 25 -6.12 26.35 -6.93
N ALA A 26 -5.06 26.45 -6.11
CA ALA A 26 -4.27 25.30 -5.70
C ALA A 26 -5.13 24.32 -4.88
N VAL A 27 -5.93 24.84 -3.95
CA VAL A 27 -6.86 24.05 -3.13
C VAL A 27 -7.89 23.33 -4.00
N GLU A 28 -8.53 24.02 -4.96
CA GLU A 28 -9.52 23.39 -5.84
C GLU A 28 -8.89 22.30 -6.74
N THR A 29 -7.65 22.53 -7.19
CA THR A 29 -6.89 21.54 -7.96
C THR A 29 -6.68 20.27 -7.15
N ILE A 30 -6.21 20.40 -5.90
CA ILE A 30 -5.98 19.25 -5.01
C ILE A 30 -7.29 18.51 -4.72
N HIS A 31 -8.38 19.23 -4.43
CA HIS A 31 -9.68 18.60 -4.21
C HIS A 31 -10.17 17.83 -5.44
N THR A 32 -9.97 18.36 -6.64
CA THR A 32 -10.33 17.69 -7.89
C THR A 32 -9.52 16.42 -8.08
N GLN A 33 -8.19 16.48 -7.91
CA GLN A 33 -7.31 15.31 -8.02
C GLN A 33 -7.70 14.19 -7.02
N LEU A 34 -8.02 14.54 -5.77
CA LEU A 34 -8.46 13.59 -4.75
C LEU A 34 -9.81 12.94 -5.10
N ARG A 35 -10.77 13.71 -5.64
CA ARG A 35 -12.06 13.18 -6.10
C ARG A 35 -11.89 12.20 -7.26
N GLU A 36 -11.12 12.58 -8.27
CA GLU A 36 -10.85 11.71 -9.43
C GLU A 36 -10.12 10.42 -9.00
N LEU A 37 -9.20 10.50 -8.05
CA LEU A 37 -8.54 9.33 -7.50
C LEU A 37 -9.54 8.42 -6.80
N LYS A 38 -10.45 8.96 -5.98
CA LYS A 38 -11.50 8.17 -5.31
C LYS A 38 -12.39 7.46 -6.33
N GLU A 39 -12.82 8.15 -7.39
CA GLU A 39 -13.61 7.55 -8.48
C GLU A 39 -12.87 6.41 -9.17
N LYS A 40 -11.57 6.58 -9.46
CA LYS A 40 -10.74 5.51 -10.06
C LYS A 40 -10.58 4.31 -9.12
N LEU A 41 -10.43 4.54 -7.81
CA LEU A 41 -10.33 3.49 -6.81
C LEU A 41 -11.64 2.68 -6.73
N ASP A 42 -12.78 3.37 -6.68
CA ASP A 42 -14.11 2.74 -6.60
C ASP A 42 -14.46 1.96 -7.87
N ALA A 43 -14.03 2.47 -9.03
CA ALA A 43 -14.19 1.79 -10.31
C ALA A 43 -13.24 0.59 -10.49
N GLY A 44 -12.30 0.35 -9.57
CA GLY A 44 -11.27 -0.68 -9.73
C GLY A 44 -10.31 -0.39 -10.89
N ALA A 45 -10.19 0.86 -11.32
CA ALA A 45 -9.39 1.27 -12.48
C ALA A 45 -7.90 1.49 -12.16
N VAL A 46 -7.52 1.38 -10.88
CA VAL A 46 -6.13 1.56 -10.43
C VAL A 46 -5.38 0.22 -10.46
N PRO A 47 -4.24 0.11 -11.18
CA PRO A 47 -3.44 -1.12 -11.23
C PRO A 47 -2.91 -1.55 -9.86
N LEU A 48 -2.76 -2.87 -9.63
CA LEU A 48 -2.30 -3.41 -8.35
C LEU A 48 -0.90 -2.92 -7.95
N GLU A 49 -0.02 -2.69 -8.92
CA GLU A 49 1.34 -2.18 -8.74
C GLU A 49 1.35 -0.81 -8.04
N LYS A 50 0.28 -0.02 -8.22
CA LYS A 50 0.16 1.30 -7.60
C LYS A 50 -0.07 1.20 -6.08
N PHE A 51 -0.57 0.07 -5.59
CA PHE A 51 -0.79 -0.19 -4.17
C PHE A 51 0.47 -0.72 -3.45
N VAL A 52 1.55 -1.01 -4.16
CA VAL A 52 2.78 -1.60 -3.58
C VAL A 52 3.43 -0.66 -2.60
N ILE A 53 3.63 -1.15 -1.37
CA ILE A 53 4.44 -0.56 -0.32
C ILE A 53 5.75 -1.36 -0.25
N THR A 54 6.86 -0.67 -0.04
CA THR A 54 8.19 -1.29 0.06
C THR A 54 8.80 -1.00 1.41
N LYS A 55 9.32 -2.02 2.09
CA LYS A 55 10.06 -1.85 3.36
C LYS A 55 11.27 -2.77 3.42
N GLN A 56 12.38 -2.25 3.95
CA GLN A 56 13.63 -2.99 4.07
C GLN A 56 13.63 -3.90 5.31
N LEU A 57 14.15 -5.11 5.15
CA LEU A 57 14.51 -6.00 6.25
C LEU A 57 15.84 -5.54 6.86
N THR A 58 15.89 -5.29 8.16
CA THR A 58 17.13 -4.91 8.87
C THR A 58 17.88 -6.11 9.44
N LYS A 59 17.22 -7.27 9.50
CA LYS A 59 17.74 -8.57 9.93
C LYS A 59 17.06 -9.67 9.11
N ARG A 60 17.43 -10.93 9.29
CA ARG A 60 16.72 -12.03 8.60
C ARG A 60 15.27 -12.10 9.09
N PRO A 61 14.30 -12.48 8.24
CA PRO A 61 12.88 -12.54 8.62
C PRO A 61 12.62 -13.36 9.89
N GLU A 62 13.38 -14.44 10.08
CA GLU A 62 13.31 -15.37 11.22
C GLU A 62 13.77 -14.73 12.55
N ASP A 63 14.61 -13.70 12.49
CA ASP A 63 15.23 -13.05 13.66
C ASP A 63 14.34 -11.91 14.24
N TYR A 64 13.14 -11.70 13.70
CA TYR A 64 12.19 -10.68 14.16
C TYR A 64 11.30 -11.20 15.32
N PRO A 65 11.41 -10.66 16.54
CA PRO A 65 10.62 -11.13 17.69
C PRO A 65 9.13 -10.79 17.56
N ASP A 66 8.78 -9.78 16.77
CA ASP A 66 7.44 -9.25 16.54
C ASP A 66 6.99 -9.44 15.08
N ALA A 67 7.51 -10.48 14.42
CA ALA A 67 7.21 -10.79 13.02
C ALA A 67 5.71 -10.82 12.70
N SER A 68 4.86 -11.27 13.63
CA SER A 68 3.40 -11.33 13.47
C SER A 68 2.73 -9.97 13.31
N ASN A 69 3.39 -8.89 13.71
CA ASN A 69 2.86 -7.52 13.62
C ASN A 69 3.48 -6.72 12.46
N GLN A 70 4.40 -7.33 11.71
CA GLN A 70 5.17 -6.64 10.67
C GLN A 70 4.82 -7.17 9.27
N PRO A 71 4.09 -6.39 8.45
CA PRO A 71 3.68 -6.76 7.08
C PRO A 71 4.81 -7.33 6.21
N HIS A 72 5.87 -6.55 5.99
CA HIS A 72 7.05 -6.96 5.23
C HIS A 72 7.74 -8.22 5.74
N VAL A 73 7.74 -8.47 7.06
CA VAL A 73 8.34 -9.67 7.64
C VAL A 73 7.45 -10.89 7.39
N GLN A 74 6.14 -10.77 7.57
CA GLN A 74 5.19 -11.85 7.23
C GLN A 74 5.30 -12.25 5.75
N VAL A 75 5.35 -11.25 4.86
CA VAL A 75 5.51 -11.48 3.42
C VAL A 75 6.85 -12.16 3.13
N ALA A 76 7.95 -11.68 3.72
CA ALA A 76 9.26 -12.29 3.55
C ALA A 76 9.32 -13.76 4.02
N LEU A 77 8.74 -14.06 5.19
CA LEU A 77 8.65 -15.42 5.72
C LEU A 77 7.86 -16.34 4.77
N ARG A 78 6.74 -15.86 4.20
CA ARG A 78 5.98 -16.64 3.23
C ARG A 78 6.72 -16.83 1.92
N ARG A 79 7.39 -15.80 1.41
CA ARG A 79 8.27 -15.89 0.22
C ARG A 79 9.37 -16.92 0.42
N GLN A 80 10.05 -16.88 1.57
CA GLN A 80 11.09 -17.86 1.94
C GLN A 80 10.52 -19.28 1.98
N LYS A 81 9.34 -19.48 2.59
CA LYS A 81 8.65 -20.78 2.63
C LYS A 81 8.24 -21.28 1.24
N ALA A 82 7.90 -20.37 0.33
CA ALA A 82 7.60 -20.67 -1.07
C ALA A 82 8.85 -20.92 -1.94
N GLY A 83 10.06 -20.89 -1.35
CA GLY A 83 11.32 -21.12 -2.06
C GLY A 83 11.80 -19.93 -2.90
N LYS A 84 11.20 -18.74 -2.74
CA LYS A 84 11.66 -17.49 -3.35
C LYS A 84 12.96 -17.03 -2.68
N ARG A 85 13.81 -16.33 -3.44
CA ARG A 85 15.14 -15.87 -2.98
C ARG A 85 15.25 -14.35 -2.84
N ASP A 86 14.25 -13.62 -3.31
CA ASP A 86 14.19 -12.16 -3.28
C ASP A 86 13.28 -11.68 -2.14
N GLY A 87 13.73 -10.64 -1.43
CA GLY A 87 12.99 -10.05 -0.31
C GLY A 87 12.97 -10.97 0.92
N VAL A 88 14.04 -11.75 1.11
CA VAL A 88 14.16 -12.74 2.22
C VAL A 88 15.46 -12.59 3.00
N ALA A 89 16.41 -11.77 2.53
CA ALA A 89 17.67 -11.51 3.23
C ALA A 89 17.67 -10.15 3.95
N ALA A 90 18.52 -10.04 4.98
CA ALA A 90 18.76 -8.75 5.62
C ALA A 90 19.36 -7.75 4.61
N GLY A 91 18.86 -6.51 4.63
CA GLY A 91 19.20 -5.46 3.69
C GLY A 91 18.31 -5.42 2.44
N GLU A 92 17.53 -6.47 2.16
CA GLU A 92 16.62 -6.48 1.01
C GLU A 92 15.32 -5.74 1.29
N THR A 93 14.76 -5.18 0.22
CA THR A 93 13.46 -4.52 0.23
C THR A 93 12.37 -5.53 -0.11
N VAL A 94 11.33 -5.57 0.71
CA VAL A 94 10.18 -6.45 0.52
C VAL A 94 9.00 -5.63 0.02
N PRO A 95 8.53 -5.85 -1.22
CA PRO A 95 7.29 -5.26 -1.70
C PRO A 95 6.09 -6.04 -1.16
N TYR A 96 5.05 -5.31 -0.75
CA TYR A 96 3.78 -5.90 -0.32
C TYR A 96 2.61 -4.95 -0.58
N ILE A 97 1.41 -5.51 -0.64
CA ILE A 97 0.15 -4.79 -0.65
C ILE A 97 -0.72 -5.24 0.53
N ILE A 98 -1.55 -4.36 1.06
CA ILE A 98 -2.53 -4.70 2.10
C ILE A 98 -3.86 -5.02 1.42
N CYS A 99 -4.38 -6.22 1.68
CA CYS A 99 -5.58 -6.73 1.04
C CYS A 99 -6.74 -6.94 2.01
N ALA A 100 -7.92 -7.06 1.44
CA ALA A 100 -9.12 -7.58 2.07
C ALA A 100 -9.72 -8.70 1.20
N LYS A 101 -10.65 -9.45 1.77
CA LYS A 101 -11.48 -10.34 0.96
C LYS A 101 -12.48 -9.51 0.16
N GLN A 102 -12.77 -9.90 -1.07
CA GLN A 102 -13.80 -9.27 -1.88
C GLN A 102 -15.15 -9.30 -1.13
N GLY A 103 -15.79 -8.15 -0.98
CA GLY A 103 -16.98 -7.95 -0.13
C GLY A 103 -16.68 -7.47 1.30
N ASP A 104 -15.46 -7.70 1.80
CA ASP A 104 -14.98 -7.18 3.10
C ASP A 104 -14.07 -5.96 2.93
N ALA A 105 -13.83 -5.49 1.70
CA ALA A 105 -12.96 -4.34 1.43
C ALA A 105 -13.44 -3.02 2.07
N GLU A 106 -14.69 -2.97 2.53
CA GLU A 106 -15.28 -1.85 3.26
C GLU A 106 -15.35 -2.07 4.78
N VAL A 107 -15.02 -3.27 5.27
CA VAL A 107 -15.12 -3.64 6.69
C VAL A 107 -13.75 -4.01 7.20
N ALA A 108 -13.30 -3.37 8.28
CA ALA A 108 -12.03 -3.72 8.92
C ALA A 108 -12.06 -5.22 9.28
N SER A 109 -11.30 -6.03 8.54
CA SER A 109 -11.24 -7.46 8.82
C SER A 109 -10.70 -7.66 10.24
N GLY A 110 -11.26 -8.61 11.00
CA GLY A 110 -10.77 -8.93 12.35
C GLY A 110 -9.33 -9.45 12.42
N LYS A 111 -8.65 -9.63 11.29
CA LYS A 111 -7.21 -10.00 11.19
C LYS A 111 -6.32 -8.77 11.26
N GLY A 112 -5.12 -8.93 11.84
CA GLY A 112 -4.13 -7.87 11.92
C GLY A 112 -3.63 -7.43 10.54
N ILE A 113 -3.12 -6.20 10.44
CA ILE A 113 -2.59 -5.66 9.16
C ILE A 113 -1.52 -6.55 8.53
N ALA A 114 -0.68 -7.19 9.34
CA ALA A 114 0.39 -8.06 8.85
C ALA A 114 -0.15 -9.36 8.23
N ASP A 115 -1.24 -9.91 8.76
CA ASP A 115 -1.94 -11.08 8.19
C ASP A 115 -2.62 -10.77 6.85
N ARG A 116 -2.85 -9.47 6.61
CA ARG A 116 -3.47 -8.95 5.39
C ARG A 116 -2.45 -8.43 4.38
N ALA A 117 -1.17 -8.53 4.68
CA ALA A 117 -0.11 -8.14 3.77
C ALA A 117 0.21 -9.29 2.83
N TYR A 118 0.25 -9.02 1.52
CA TYR A 118 0.54 -9.98 0.46
C TYR A 118 1.60 -9.44 -0.49
N HIS A 119 2.47 -10.30 -0.98
CA HIS A 119 3.24 -10.00 -2.18
C HIS A 119 2.31 -9.95 -3.39
N LEU A 120 2.64 -9.17 -4.42
CA LEU A 120 1.80 -9.01 -5.61
C LEU A 120 1.48 -10.35 -6.31
N GLU A 121 2.46 -11.25 -6.36
CA GLU A 121 2.30 -12.63 -6.87
C GLU A 121 1.34 -13.51 -6.05
N GLU A 122 1.02 -13.16 -4.81
CA GLU A 122 0.10 -13.91 -3.95
C GLU A 122 -1.36 -13.44 -4.12
N VAL A 123 -1.58 -12.38 -4.90
CA VAL A 123 -2.88 -11.71 -5.02
C VAL A 123 -3.65 -12.35 -6.17
N GLU A 124 -4.53 -13.28 -5.82
CA GLU A 124 -5.35 -14.03 -6.77
C GLU A 124 -6.80 -14.17 -6.26
N GLY A 125 -7.74 -14.41 -7.18
CA GLY A 125 -9.14 -14.71 -6.86
C GLY A 125 -9.84 -13.57 -6.11
N GLU A 126 -10.35 -13.87 -4.91
CA GLU A 126 -11.13 -12.96 -4.07
C GLU A 126 -10.26 -12.02 -3.21
N ILE A 127 -8.94 -11.99 -3.39
CA ILE A 127 -8.04 -11.10 -2.64
C ILE A 127 -7.90 -9.79 -3.40
N VAL A 128 -8.39 -8.69 -2.82
CA VAL A 128 -8.37 -7.35 -3.44
C VAL A 128 -7.70 -6.33 -2.52
N PRO A 129 -7.16 -5.21 -3.04
CA PRO A 129 -6.61 -4.14 -2.20
C PRO A 129 -7.62 -3.65 -1.15
N ASP A 130 -7.18 -3.45 0.09
CA ASP A 130 -7.98 -2.86 1.15
C ASP A 130 -8.05 -1.33 0.95
N LEU A 131 -9.06 -0.87 0.19
CA LEU A 131 -9.23 0.54 -0.12
C LEU A 131 -9.37 1.41 1.13
N GLN A 132 -10.00 0.91 2.21
CA GLN A 132 -10.12 1.65 3.47
C GLN A 132 -8.75 1.89 4.10
N TYR A 133 -7.89 0.86 4.13
CA TYR A 133 -6.51 1.02 4.58
C TYR A 133 -5.75 2.05 3.74
N TYR A 134 -5.81 1.96 2.41
CA TYR A 134 -5.08 2.89 1.54
C TYR A 134 -5.59 4.33 1.68
N LEU A 135 -6.90 4.55 1.75
CA LEU A 135 -7.46 5.88 1.97
C LEU A 135 -7.04 6.46 3.32
N ALA A 136 -7.21 5.71 4.42
CA ALA A 136 -7.00 6.21 5.77
C ALA A 136 -5.54 6.25 6.22
N GLN A 137 -4.69 5.33 5.73
CA GLN A 137 -3.34 5.12 6.24
C GLN A 137 -2.24 5.38 5.21
N GLN A 138 -2.59 5.59 3.94
CA GLN A 138 -1.61 5.88 2.87
C GLN A 138 -1.89 7.20 2.14
N ILE A 139 -3.13 7.56 1.88
CA ILE A 139 -3.46 8.77 1.10
C ILE A 139 -3.76 9.97 1.99
N HIS A 140 -4.48 9.76 3.10
CA HIS A 140 -4.85 10.85 4.01
C HIS A 140 -3.69 11.50 4.79
N PRO A 141 -2.78 10.73 5.44
CA PRO A 141 -1.70 11.34 6.22
C PRO A 141 -0.58 11.90 5.33
#